data_AF-A0A7C1UHE1-F1
#
_entry.id   AF-A0A7C1UHE1-F1
#
_cell.length_a   1.000
_cell.length_b   1.000
_cell.length_c   1.000
_cell.angle_alpha   90.00
_cell.angle_beta   90.00
_cell.angle_gamma   90.00
#
_symmetry.space_group_name_H-M   'P 1'
#
loop_
_entity.id
_entity.type
_entity.pdbx_description
1 polymer ?
#
loop_
_entity_poly.entity_id
_entity_poly.type
_entity_poly.pdbx_seq_one_letter_code
_entity_poly.pdbx_strand_id
1 'polypeptide(L)' 'MSQPARDLATFLPEPRSLLSTWRTFGPFGPSYRIDEILRVLDNGDTVFQVTVPHPVGEDEVVERRFSEVLADPEAA' A
#
# COMPACT_ATOMS: atom_id res chain seq x y z
N MET A 1 37.76 -3.34 17.24
CA MET A 1 37.29 -3.43 15.84
C MET A 1 35.76 -3.43 15.91
N SER A 2 35.14 -2.27 15.77
CA SER A 2 33.68 -2.15 15.80
C SER A 2 33.12 -2.49 14.42
N GLN A 3 32.28 -3.51 14.35
CA GLN A 3 31.43 -3.74 13.18
C GLN A 3 30.45 -2.56 13.07
N PRO A 4 30.25 -1.93 11.90
CA PRO A 4 29.13 -1.05 11.73
C PRO A 4 27.86 -1.90 11.78
N ALA A 5 26.96 -1.56 12.70
CA ALA A 5 25.59 -2.07 12.68
C ALA A 5 25.05 -1.85 11.27
N ARG A 6 24.73 -2.93 10.56
CA ARG A 6 23.99 -2.86 9.31
C ARG A 6 22.69 -2.12 9.62
N ASP A 7 22.53 -0.93 9.05
CA ASP A 7 21.26 -0.20 8.95
C ASP A 7 20.20 -1.14 8.38
N LEU A 8 19.46 -1.81 9.28
CA LEU A 8 18.22 -2.53 9.00
C LEU A 8 17.03 -1.57 9.13
N ALA A 9 17.24 -0.28 8.91
CA ALA A 9 16.17 0.59 8.43
C ALA A 9 15.89 0.19 6.99
N THR A 10 15.19 -0.94 6.82
CA THR A 10 14.53 -1.27 5.56
C THR A 10 13.80 -0.01 5.11
N PHE A 11 14.29 0.63 4.06
CA PHE A 11 13.73 1.86 3.52
C PHE A 11 12.29 1.55 3.11
N LEU A 12 11.34 1.83 4.01
CA LEU A 12 9.93 1.79 3.64
C LEU A 12 9.76 2.77 2.47
N PRO A 13 9.04 2.36 1.41
CA PRO A 13 8.82 3.26 0.29
C PRO A 13 8.08 4.50 0.79
N GLU A 14 8.37 5.66 0.20
CA GLU A 14 7.57 6.86 0.45
C GLU A 14 6.12 6.56 0.02
N PRO A 15 5.08 6.90 0.80
CA PRO A 15 3.69 6.60 0.43
C PRO A 15 3.31 7.04 -0.99
N ARG A 16 3.86 8.18 -1.44
CA ARG A 16 3.65 8.71 -2.80
C ARG A 16 4.21 7.83 -3.90
N SER A 17 5.25 7.03 -3.63
CA SER A 17 5.82 6.13 -4.64
C SER A 17 4.93 4.92 -4.92
N LEU A 18 3.89 4.69 -4.12
CA LEU A 18 2.93 3.60 -4.32
C LEU A 18 1.72 4.00 -5.18
N LEU A 19 1.55 5.28 -5.52
CA LEU A 19 0.47 5.72 -6.39
C LEU A 19 0.58 5.06 -7.77
N SER A 20 -0.56 4.70 -8.35
CA SER A 20 -0.68 3.94 -9.61
C SER A 20 -0.06 2.53 -9.60
N THR A 21 0.40 2.03 -8.44
CA THR A 21 0.86 0.64 -8.31
C THR A 21 -0.30 -0.29 -7.95
N TRP A 22 -0.06 -1.59 -8.12
CA TRP A 22 -1.02 -2.64 -7.84
C TRP A 22 -0.56 -3.50 -6.67
N ARG A 23 -1.53 -3.89 -5.84
CA ARG A 23 -1.37 -4.78 -4.68
C ARG A 23 -2.53 -5.75 -4.63
N THR A 24 -2.39 -6.80 -3.84
CA THR A 24 -3.45 -7.79 -3.65
C THR A 24 -3.87 -7.83 -2.19
N PHE A 25 -5.18 -7.83 -1.92
CA PHE A 25 -5.70 -7.92 -0.55
C PHE A 25 -5.31 -9.26 0.10
N GLY A 26 -4.23 -9.26 0.87
CA GLY A 26 -3.58 -10.49 1.33
C GLY A 26 -3.23 -11.47 0.19
N PRO A 27 -2.88 -12.73 0.51
CA PRO A 27 -2.41 -13.70 -0.48
C PRO A 27 -3.47 -14.22 -1.46
N PHE A 28 -4.75 -14.08 -1.14
CA PHE A 28 -5.86 -14.70 -1.89
C PHE A 28 -7.00 -13.74 -2.23
N GLY A 29 -6.87 -12.45 -1.90
CA GLY A 29 -7.91 -11.46 -2.19
C GLY A 29 -7.83 -10.89 -3.60
N PRO A 30 -8.74 -9.97 -3.94
CA PRO A 30 -8.69 -9.27 -5.22
C PRO A 30 -7.47 -8.35 -5.31
N SER A 31 -7.04 -8.06 -6.54
CA SER A 31 -6.05 -7.02 -6.79
C SER A 31 -6.70 -5.65 -6.82
N TYR A 32 -5.98 -4.63 -6.38
CA TYR A 32 -6.43 -3.25 -6.35
C TYR A 32 -5.32 -2.31 -6.79
N ARG A 33 -5.73 -1.17 -7.34
CA ARG A 33 -4.83 -0.07 -7.71
C ARG A 33 -4.87 1.00 -6.63
N ILE A 34 -3.72 1.56 -6.29
CA ILE A 34 -3.62 2.69 -5.37
C ILE A 34 -3.76 3.98 -6.17
N ASP A 35 -4.80 4.77 -5.93
CA ASP A 35 -5.13 5.90 -6.80
C ASP A 35 -4.60 7.23 -6.26
N GLU A 36 -4.90 7.54 -5.01
CA GLU A 36 -4.54 8.82 -4.39
C GLU A 36 -4.35 8.72 -2.88
N ILE A 37 -3.65 9.71 -2.31
CA ILE A 37 -3.54 9.90 -0.86
C ILE A 37 -4.69 10.81 -0.41
N LEU A 38 -5.55 10.31 0.46
CA LEU A 38 -6.67 11.07 1.00
C LEU A 38 -6.25 11.94 2.20
N ARG A 39 -5.53 11.34 3.14
CA ARG A 39 -5.15 12.03 4.40
C ARG A 39 -3.99 11.33 5.10
N VAL A 40 -3.34 12.07 5.98
CA VAL A 40 -2.39 11.53 6.97
C VAL A 40 -3.09 11.56 8.33
N LEU A 41 -3.07 10.45 9.04
CA LEU A 41 -3.66 10.31 10.37
C LEU A 41 -2.72 10.89 11.44
N ASP A 42 -3.23 11.15 12.64
CA ASP A 42 -2.45 11.72 13.75
C ASP A 42 -1.25 10.86 14.17
N ASN A 43 -1.29 9.56 13.89
CA ASN A 43 -0.20 8.62 14.14
C ASN A 43 0.85 8.58 13.01
N GLY A 44 0.72 9.41 11.98
CA GLY A 44 1.59 9.45 10.80
C GLY A 44 1.27 8.43 9.71
N ASP A 45 0.28 7.56 9.91
CA ASP A 45 -0.14 6.60 8.88
C ASP A 45 -0.88 7.32 7.75
N THR A 46 -0.66 6.90 6.51
CA THR A 46 -1.26 7.52 5.33
C THR A 46 -2.46 6.70 4.89
N VAL A 47 -3.59 7.35 4.63
CA VAL A 47 -4.77 6.72 4.04
C VAL A 47 -4.80 6.99 2.56
N PHE A 48 -4.88 5.91 1.78
CA PHE A 48 -5.10 5.93 0.35
C PHE A 48 -6.56 5.68 0.00
N GLN A 49 -6.98 6.22 -1.13
CA GLN A 49 -8.08 5.65 -1.89
C GLN A 49 -7.51 4.59 -2.84
N VAL A 50 -8.17 3.44 -2.88
CA VAL A 50 -7.82 2.35 -3.79
C VAL A 50 -9.05 1.90 -4.56
N THR A 51 -8.84 1.46 -5.80
CA THR A 51 -9.87 0.93 -6.68
C THR A 51 -9.66 -0.57 -6.86
N VAL A 52 -10.70 -1.34 -6.58
CA VAL A 52 -10.76 -2.79 -6.80
C VAL A 52 -11.53 -3.04 -8.08
N PRO A 53 -10.89 -3.50 -9.17
CA PRO A 53 -11.59 -3.73 -10.42
C PRO A 53 -12.58 -4.88 -10.28
N HIS A 54 -13.81 -4.67 -10.75
CA HIS A 54 -14.81 -5.73 -10.77
C HIS A 54 -14.97 -6.26 -12.21
N PRO A 55 -14.78 -7.57 -12.46
CA PRO A 55 -14.76 -8.10 -13.83
C PRO A 55 -16.11 -8.01 -14.54
N VAL A 56 -17.21 -7.94 -13.78
CA VAL A 56 -18.57 -7.85 -14.31
C VAL A 56 -19.37 -6.87 -13.44
N GLY A 57 -19.06 -5.58 -13.53
CA GLY A 57 -19.74 -4.56 -12.73
C GLY A 57 -18.96 -3.26 -12.61
N GLU A 58 -19.35 -2.45 -11.63
CA GLU A 58 -18.64 -1.23 -11.27
C GLU A 58 -17.45 -1.55 -10.38
N ASP A 59 -16.35 -0.83 -10.59
CA ASP A 59 -15.18 -0.94 -9.72
C ASP A 59 -15.53 -0.43 -8.32
N GLU A 60 -14.99 -1.10 -7.29
CA GLU A 60 -15.22 -0.72 -5.91
C GLU A 60 -14.13 0.24 -5.44
N VAL A 61 -14.52 1.38 -4.87
CA VAL A 61 -13.59 2.36 -4.31
C VAL A 61 -13.61 2.26 -2.79
N VAL A 62 -12.44 1.97 -2.20
CA VAL A 62 -12.30 1.78 -0.75
C VAL A 62 -11.09 2.52 -0.19
N GLU A 63 -11.11 2.79 1.11
CA GLU A 63 -9.96 3.40 1.80
C GLU A 63 -9.01 2.33 2.35
N ARG A 64 -7.69 2.59 2.28
CA ARG A 64 -6.66 1.70 2.83
C ARG A 64 -5.57 2.45 3.55
N ARG A 65 -5.08 1.89 4.67
CA ARG A 65 -3.94 2.46 5.38
C ARG A 65 -2.63 1.99 4.77
N PHE A 66 -1.62 2.86 4.74
CA PHE A 66 -0.30 2.56 4.23
C PHE A 66 0.34 1.38 4.97
N SER A 67 0.17 1.32 6.29
CA SER A 67 0.61 0.17 7.08
C SER A 67 0.02 -1.17 6.61
N GLU A 68 -1.24 -1.18 6.16
CA GLU A 68 -1.90 -2.38 5.65
C GLU A 68 -1.48 -2.69 4.21
N VAL A 69 -1.32 -1.66 3.37
CA VAL A 69 -0.82 -1.77 1.99
C VAL A 69 0.60 -2.37 1.95
N LEU A 70 1.45 -2.02 2.92
CA LEU A 70 2.80 -2.57 3.02
C LEU A 70 2.81 -4.07 3.42
N ALA A 71 1.77 -4.54 4.09
CA ALA A 71 1.63 -5.95 4.46
C ALA A 71 1.04 -6.80 3.31
N ASP A 72 0.35 -6.16 2.37
CA ASP A 72 -0.22 -6.80 1.19
C ASP A 72 0.88 -7.16 0.17
N PRO A 73 0.82 -8.35 -0.45
CA PRO A 73 1.76 -8.71 -1.49
C PRO A 73 1.60 -7.82 -2.73
N GLU A 74 2.70 -7.68 -3.47
CA GLU A 74 2.68 -7.11 -4.81
C GLU A 74 1.81 -7.97 -5.72
N ALA A 75 0.90 -7.32 -6.47
CA ALA A 75 0.08 -8.03 -7.44
C ALA A 75 0.97 -8.55 -8.57
N ALA A 76 0.73 -9.80 -8.99
CA ALA A 76 1.45 -10.48 -10.07
C ALA A 76 1.01 -10.01 -11.46
#